data_AF-A0A3M9XTN1-F1
#
_entry.id   AF-A0A3M9XTN1-F1
#
_cell.length_a   1.000
_cell.length_b   1.000
_cell.length_c   1.000
_cell.angle_alpha   90.00
_cell.angle_beta   90.00
_cell.angle_gamma   90.00
#
_symmetry.space_group_name_H-M   'P 1'
#
loop_
_entity.id
_entity.type
_entity.pdbx_description
1 polymer ?
#
loop_
_entity_poly.entity_id
_entity_poly.type
_entity_poly.pdbx_seq_one_letter_code
_entity_poly.pdbx_strand_id
1 'polypeptide(L)'
;MTRERILMAAKDYLEKDNIESLTLRKIASLSAVSPPTVYAHFATMDELVAAFFLWLKPRLGLDRPLPPLAELPSMPERLFPLYDQYGALLRNLMNQPSWDRQRYADRDNRLGGWIAGIGGNFPDLTPTQLRRGALAIASYWSPTYWRWLMDTGRFTPEEAQAVASWGIQALIGALKADASGLDRLPASPAAGDATRTKDGEP
;
A
#
# COMPACT_ATOMS: atom_id res chain seq x y z
N MET A 1 9.94 -22.44 14.41
CA MET A 1 9.57 -23.36 13.31
C MET A 1 8.05 -23.47 13.13
N THR A 2 7.26 -23.75 14.17
CA THR A 2 5.79 -23.90 14.06
C THR A 2 5.06 -22.63 13.59
N ARG A 3 5.39 -21.46 14.16
CA ARG A 3 4.80 -20.18 13.76
C ARG A 3 5.03 -19.87 12.27
N GLU A 4 6.26 -20.03 11.80
CA GLU A 4 6.62 -19.81 10.38
C GLU A 4 5.85 -20.75 9.46
N ARG A 5 5.73 -22.04 9.84
CA ARG A 5 4.97 -23.03 9.08
C ARG A 5 3.48 -22.68 8.96
N ILE A 6 2.86 -22.12 10.00
CA ILE A 6 1.48 -21.62 9.94
C ILE A 6 1.38 -20.45 8.95
N LEU A 7 2.32 -19.51 8.97
CA LEU A 7 2.33 -18.34 8.08
C LEU A 7 2.59 -18.73 6.61
N MET A 8 3.46 -19.71 6.35
CA MET A 8 3.65 -20.24 5.00
C MET A 8 2.39 -20.94 4.47
N ALA A 9 1.72 -21.74 5.30
CA ALA A 9 0.43 -22.32 4.92
C ALA A 9 -0.62 -21.25 4.63
N ALA A 10 -0.58 -20.11 5.33
CA ALA A 10 -1.46 -18.98 5.07
C ALA A 10 -1.13 -18.33 3.73
N LYS A 11 0.16 -18.11 3.43
CA LYS A 11 0.61 -17.63 2.11
C LYS A 11 0.06 -18.51 0.99
N ASP A 12 0.27 -19.81 1.07
CA ASP A 12 -0.09 -20.75 -0.02
C ASP A 12 -1.62 -20.83 -0.24
N TYR A 13 -2.40 -20.65 0.84
CA TYR A 13 -3.85 -20.51 0.75
C TYR A 13 -4.25 -19.19 0.10
N LEU A 14 -3.70 -18.07 0.59
CA LEU A 14 -4.08 -16.72 0.18
C LEU A 14 -3.60 -16.35 -1.22
N GLU A 15 -2.69 -17.11 -1.82
CA GLU A 15 -2.37 -17.03 -3.25
C GLU A 15 -3.52 -17.47 -4.16
N LYS A 16 -4.48 -18.23 -3.63
CA LYS A 16 -5.58 -18.85 -4.39
C LYS A 16 -6.94 -18.40 -3.91
N ASP A 17 -7.05 -18.15 -2.60
CA ASP A 17 -8.31 -17.94 -1.91
C ASP A 17 -8.36 -16.59 -1.21
N ASN A 18 -9.59 -16.13 -0.91
CA ASN A 18 -9.82 -14.88 -0.20
C ASN A 18 -9.49 -15.01 1.30
N ILE A 19 -8.81 -14.02 1.86
CA ILE A 19 -8.49 -13.92 3.31
C ILE A 19 -9.72 -13.97 4.22
N GLU A 20 -10.86 -13.44 3.77
CA GLU A 20 -12.11 -13.45 4.55
C GLU A 20 -12.71 -14.86 4.70
N SER A 21 -12.24 -15.82 3.90
CA SER A 21 -12.64 -17.24 4.01
C SER A 21 -11.70 -18.07 4.91
N LEU A 22 -10.58 -17.50 5.35
CA LEU A 22 -9.59 -18.20 6.16
C LEU A 22 -10.05 -18.30 7.63
N THR A 23 -9.83 -19.45 8.27
CA THR A 23 -10.12 -19.66 9.69
C THR A 23 -8.96 -20.36 10.40
N LEU A 24 -8.84 -20.19 11.72
CA LEU A 24 -7.80 -20.86 12.52
C LEU A 24 -7.88 -22.39 12.46
N ARG A 25 -9.09 -22.95 12.30
CA ARG A 25 -9.26 -24.39 12.09
C ARG A 25 -8.75 -24.81 10.70
N LYS A 26 -9.06 -24.04 9.65
CA LYS A 26 -8.59 -24.33 8.30
C LYS A 26 -7.08 -24.25 8.22
N ILE A 27 -6.47 -23.23 8.84
CA ILE A 27 -5.01 -23.11 8.85
C ILE A 27 -4.31 -24.21 9.65
N ALA A 28 -4.91 -24.69 10.74
CA ALA A 28 -4.41 -25.86 11.47
C ALA A 28 -4.30 -27.09 10.55
N SER A 29 -5.36 -27.36 9.78
CA SER A 29 -5.36 -28.43 8.78
C SER A 29 -4.30 -28.22 7.69
N LEU A 30 -4.29 -27.03 7.05
CA LEU A 30 -3.36 -26.70 5.96
C LEU A 30 -1.89 -26.73 6.40
N SER A 31 -1.62 -26.32 7.63
CA SER A 31 -0.27 -26.34 8.20
C SER A 31 0.09 -27.69 8.83
N ALA A 32 -0.83 -28.67 8.90
CA ALA A 32 -0.68 -29.93 9.63
C ALA A 32 -0.25 -29.73 11.11
N VAL A 33 -0.72 -28.65 11.73
CA VAL A 33 -0.50 -28.30 13.14
C VAL A 33 -1.81 -28.51 13.88
N SER A 34 -1.77 -29.04 15.11
CA SER A 34 -3.00 -29.25 15.88
C SER A 34 -3.74 -27.92 16.14
N PRO A 35 -5.09 -27.90 16.16
CA PRO A 35 -5.82 -26.67 16.46
C PRO A 35 -5.39 -26.03 17.79
N PRO A 36 -5.24 -26.75 18.92
CA PRO A 36 -4.75 -26.15 20.17
C PRO A 36 -3.41 -25.42 20.02
N THR A 37 -2.47 -25.98 19.23
CA THR A 37 -1.19 -25.32 18.96
C THR A 37 -1.34 -24.06 18.12
N VAL A 38 -2.25 -24.04 17.13
CA VAL A 38 -2.55 -22.81 16.38
C VAL A 38 -3.16 -21.75 17.28
N TYR A 39 -4.14 -22.10 18.11
CA TYR A 39 -4.76 -21.17 19.07
C TYR A 39 -3.75 -20.64 20.10
N ALA A 40 -2.74 -21.42 20.48
CA ALA A 40 -1.66 -20.97 21.36
C ALA A 40 -0.72 -19.94 20.69
N HIS A 41 -0.61 -19.95 19.36
CA HIS A 41 0.19 -18.97 18.61
C HIS A 41 -0.62 -17.75 18.17
N PHE A 42 -1.90 -17.93 17.87
CA PHE A 42 -2.82 -16.92 17.38
C PHE A 42 -4.18 -17.16 18.03
N ALA A 43 -4.53 -16.35 19.03
CA ALA A 43 -5.80 -16.50 19.73
C ALA A 43 -6.99 -16.13 18.84
N THR A 44 -6.77 -15.24 17.87
CA THR A 44 -7.79 -14.74 16.95
C THR A 44 -7.33 -14.74 15.50
N MET A 45 -8.29 -14.63 14.56
CA MET A 45 -7.96 -14.41 13.16
C MET A 45 -7.25 -13.08 12.94
N ASP A 46 -7.63 -12.01 13.65
CA ASP A 46 -6.96 -10.72 13.55
C ASP A 46 -5.48 -10.80 13.97
N GLU A 47 -5.16 -11.56 15.02
CA GLU A 47 -3.76 -11.81 15.42
C GLU A 47 -2.97 -12.56 14.35
N LEU A 48 -3.58 -13.57 13.70
CA LEU A 48 -2.95 -14.28 12.59
C LEU A 48 -2.71 -13.34 11.41
N VAL A 49 -3.68 -12.50 11.05
CA VAL A 49 -3.57 -11.56 9.92
C VAL A 49 -2.54 -10.48 10.20
N ALA A 50 -2.49 -9.93 11.43
CA ALA A 50 -1.46 -8.99 11.87
C ALA A 50 -0.07 -9.62 11.79
N ALA A 51 0.08 -10.86 12.27
CA ALA A 51 1.33 -11.60 12.17
C ALA A 51 1.75 -11.88 10.73
N PHE A 52 0.79 -12.23 9.87
CA PHE A 52 1.02 -12.45 8.45
C PHE A 52 1.42 -11.17 7.72
N PHE A 53 0.80 -10.04 8.06
CA PHE A 53 1.20 -8.72 7.55
C PHE A 53 2.66 -8.40 7.89
N LEU A 54 3.07 -8.57 9.15
CA LEU A 54 4.45 -8.35 9.59
C LEU A 54 5.44 -9.33 8.95
N TRP A 55 4.99 -10.54 8.62
CA TRP A 55 5.80 -11.53 7.92
C TRP A 55 5.96 -11.21 6.42
N LEU A 56 4.93 -10.67 5.77
CA LEU A 56 4.95 -10.33 4.35
C LEU A 56 5.69 -9.01 4.07
N LYS A 57 5.54 -8.01 4.95
CA LYS A 57 6.15 -6.67 4.80
C LYS A 57 7.65 -6.68 4.42
N PRO A 58 8.55 -7.41 5.12
CA PRO A 58 9.97 -7.50 4.74
C PRO A 58 10.22 -8.15 3.38
N ARG A 59 9.37 -9.11 3.00
CA ARG A 59 9.48 -9.83 1.72
C ARG A 59 9.09 -8.95 0.55
N LEU A 60 8.24 -7.97 0.78
CA LEU A 60 7.90 -6.91 -0.17
C LEU A 60 8.87 -5.72 -0.13
N GLY A 61 9.91 -5.76 0.72
CA GLY A 61 10.87 -4.66 0.89
C GLY A 61 10.29 -3.41 1.56
N LEU A 62 9.11 -3.50 2.17
CA LEU A 62 8.34 -2.36 2.71
C LEU A 62 8.72 -1.96 4.14
N ASP A 63 9.64 -2.68 4.77
CA ASP A 63 10.22 -2.38 6.08
C ASP A 63 11.61 -1.72 5.99
N ARG A 64 12.15 -1.60 4.78
CA ARG A 64 13.48 -1.02 4.56
C ARG A 64 13.42 0.51 4.68
N PRO A 65 14.47 1.14 5.24
CA PRO A 65 14.63 2.59 5.19
C PRO A 65 14.57 3.09 3.75
N LEU A 66 14.01 4.29 3.56
CA LEU A 66 14.09 4.95 2.26
C LEU A 66 15.54 5.26 1.92
N PRO A 67 15.95 5.14 0.64
CA PRO A 67 17.22 5.65 0.19
C PRO A 67 17.21 7.19 0.19
N PRO A 68 18.37 7.84 0.01
CA PRO A 68 18.45 9.29 -0.16
C PRO A 68 17.50 9.82 -1.24
N LEU A 69 17.11 11.10 -1.15
CA LEU A 69 16.14 11.70 -2.08
C LEU A 69 16.54 11.50 -3.56
N ALA A 70 17.83 11.66 -3.87
CA ALA A 70 18.36 11.49 -5.23
C ALA A 70 18.18 10.07 -5.79
N GLU A 71 18.06 9.07 -4.93
CA GLU A 71 17.92 7.66 -5.28
C GLU A 71 16.47 7.17 -5.21
N LEU A 72 15.51 7.96 -4.69
CA LEU A 72 14.10 7.57 -4.65
C LEU A 72 13.53 7.13 -6.00
N PRO A 73 13.93 7.70 -7.16
CA PRO A 73 13.51 7.20 -8.46
C PRO A 73 13.85 5.72 -8.74
N SER A 74 14.81 5.13 -8.03
CA SER A 74 15.16 3.70 -8.15
C SER A 74 14.22 2.75 -7.39
N MET A 75 13.29 3.30 -6.58
CA MET A 75 12.40 2.48 -5.75
C MET A 75 11.56 1.46 -6.55
N PRO A 76 10.97 1.80 -7.72
CA PRO A 76 10.23 0.84 -8.54
C PRO A 76 11.09 -0.35 -8.99
N GLU A 77 12.32 -0.11 -9.46
CA GLU A 77 13.26 -1.16 -9.86
C GLU A 77 13.58 -2.12 -8.70
N ARG A 78 13.65 -1.59 -7.47
CA ARG A 78 13.92 -2.39 -6.26
C ARG A 78 12.71 -3.17 -5.77
N LEU A 79 11.50 -2.65 -5.92
CA LEU A 79 10.30 -3.17 -5.26
C LEU A 79 9.38 -3.95 -6.19
N PHE A 80 9.24 -3.56 -7.46
CA PHE A 80 8.33 -4.21 -8.39
C PHE A 80 8.68 -5.69 -8.63
N PRO A 81 9.96 -6.11 -8.74
CA PRO A 81 10.29 -7.53 -8.83
C PRO A 81 9.84 -8.35 -7.61
N LEU A 82 9.85 -7.75 -6.41
CA LEU A 82 9.32 -8.39 -5.21
C LEU A 82 7.80 -8.50 -5.29
N TYR A 83 7.13 -7.48 -5.83
CA TYR A 83 5.67 -7.54 -6.02
C TYR A 83 5.28 -8.57 -7.07
N ASP A 84 6.05 -8.72 -8.14
CA ASP A 84 5.86 -9.77 -9.15
C ASP A 84 5.97 -11.16 -8.52
N GLN A 85 6.99 -11.39 -7.68
CA GLN A 85 7.18 -12.65 -6.95
C GLN A 85 5.97 -13.01 -6.08
N TYR A 86 5.32 -12.02 -5.46
CA TYR A 86 4.13 -12.21 -4.61
C TYR A 86 2.83 -11.79 -5.29
N GLY A 87 2.80 -11.73 -6.62
CA GLY A 87 1.75 -11.01 -7.34
C GLY A 87 0.36 -11.61 -7.18
N ALA A 88 0.23 -12.94 -7.15
CA ALA A 88 -1.05 -13.62 -6.91
C ALA A 88 -1.58 -13.30 -5.50
N LEU A 89 -0.72 -13.43 -4.49
CA LEU A 89 -1.03 -13.10 -3.10
C LEU A 89 -1.46 -11.63 -2.96
N LEU A 90 -0.69 -10.69 -3.50
CA LEU A 90 -1.00 -9.26 -3.42
C LEU A 90 -2.36 -8.93 -4.04
N ARG A 91 -2.70 -9.52 -5.19
CA ARG A 91 -3.99 -9.31 -5.86
C ARG A 91 -5.16 -9.79 -5.00
N ASN A 92 -5.02 -10.92 -4.32
CA ASN A 92 -6.05 -11.48 -3.45
C ASN A 92 -6.21 -10.74 -2.12
N LEU A 93 -5.12 -10.16 -1.60
CA LEU A 93 -5.15 -9.39 -0.35
C LEU A 93 -5.72 -7.97 -0.52
N MET A 94 -5.55 -7.38 -1.70
CA MET A 94 -6.01 -6.01 -1.95
C MET A 94 -7.53 -5.88 -1.84
N ASN A 95 -7.95 -4.76 -1.25
CA ASN A 95 -9.36 -4.40 -1.02
C ASN A 95 -10.13 -5.39 -0.14
N GLN A 96 -9.42 -6.21 0.66
CA GLN A 96 -10.03 -7.07 1.66
C GLN A 96 -10.07 -6.35 3.03
N PRO A 97 -11.24 -6.28 3.70
CA PRO A 97 -11.38 -5.58 4.97
C PRO A 97 -10.36 -5.98 6.04
N SER A 98 -10.11 -7.28 6.21
CA SER A 98 -9.19 -7.79 7.23
C SER A 98 -7.73 -7.44 6.94
N TRP A 99 -7.36 -7.34 5.66
CA TRP A 99 -6.03 -6.88 5.24
C TRP A 99 -5.88 -5.36 5.37
N ASP A 100 -6.90 -4.60 4.98
CA ASP A 100 -6.89 -3.15 5.07
C ASP A 100 -6.82 -2.64 6.52
N ARG A 101 -7.45 -3.34 7.48
CA ARG A 101 -7.26 -3.04 8.91
C ARG A 101 -5.78 -3.02 9.31
N GLN A 102 -5.01 -4.01 8.88
CA GLN A 102 -3.58 -4.08 9.22
C GLN A 102 -2.75 -3.01 8.50
N ARG A 103 -3.04 -2.75 7.22
CA ARG A 103 -2.41 -1.66 6.47
C ARG A 103 -2.66 -0.30 7.10
N TYR A 104 -3.87 -0.06 7.63
CA TYR A 104 -4.20 1.20 8.29
C TYR A 104 -3.56 1.30 9.67
N ALA A 105 -3.47 0.20 10.42
CA ALA A 105 -2.74 0.16 11.68
C ALA A 105 -1.23 0.44 11.49
N ASP A 106 -0.61 -0.05 10.42
CA ASP A 106 0.81 0.21 10.08
C ASP A 106 1.05 1.58 9.41
N ARG A 107 -0.02 2.31 9.10
CA ARG A 107 0.06 3.54 8.27
C ARG A 107 1.03 4.54 8.84
N ASP A 108 0.93 4.84 10.13
CA ASP A 108 1.70 5.93 10.73
C ASP A 108 3.18 5.57 10.86
N ASN A 109 3.49 4.30 11.13
CA ASN A 109 4.86 3.79 11.12
C ASN A 109 5.50 3.90 9.72
N ARG A 110 4.77 3.46 8.69
CA ARG A 110 5.29 3.42 7.32
C ARG A 110 5.35 4.81 6.69
N LEU A 111 4.23 5.54 6.72
CA LEU A 111 4.12 6.85 6.08
C LEU A 111 4.82 7.95 6.89
N GLY A 112 4.80 7.88 8.22
CA GLY A 112 5.52 8.82 9.08
C GLY A 112 7.02 8.76 8.84
N GLY A 113 7.58 7.55 8.74
CA GLY A 113 8.99 7.35 8.39
C GLY A 113 9.34 7.93 7.01
N TRP A 114 8.44 7.80 6.03
CA TRP A 114 8.66 8.36 4.69
C TRP A 114 8.63 9.88 4.66
N ILE A 115 7.64 10.49 5.32
CA ILE A 115 7.52 11.95 5.44
C ILE A 115 8.77 12.51 6.12
N ALA A 116 9.21 11.90 7.24
CA ALA A 116 10.41 12.32 7.95
C ALA A 116 11.69 12.15 7.11
N GLY A 117 11.84 11.03 6.41
CA GLY A 117 13.01 10.75 5.57
C GLY A 117 13.16 11.71 4.39
N ILE A 118 12.05 12.20 3.84
CA ILE A 118 12.05 13.14 2.72
C ILE A 118 12.24 14.59 3.20
N GLY A 119 11.69 14.94 4.37
CA GLY A 119 11.59 16.32 4.87
C GLY A 119 12.91 17.09 4.95
N GLY A 120 14.01 16.43 5.30
CA GLY A 120 15.33 17.08 5.38
C GLY A 120 15.83 17.68 4.05
N ASN A 121 15.27 17.25 2.91
CA ASN A 121 15.63 17.76 1.59
C ASN A 121 14.75 18.92 1.11
N PHE A 122 13.76 19.31 1.92
CA PHE A 122 12.72 20.27 1.57
C PHE A 122 12.43 21.24 2.75
N PRO A 123 13.44 22.02 3.20
CA PRO A 123 13.32 22.84 4.40
C PRO A 123 12.27 23.96 4.27
N ASP A 124 11.99 24.40 3.05
CA ASP A 124 11.08 25.52 2.77
C ASP A 124 9.61 25.09 2.61
N LEU A 125 9.34 23.78 2.60
CA LEU A 125 7.96 23.28 2.48
C LEU A 125 7.21 23.42 3.80
N THR A 126 5.95 23.83 3.71
CA THR A 126 5.04 23.75 4.86
C THR A 126 4.81 22.28 5.25
N PRO A 127 4.41 21.98 6.51
CA PRO A 127 4.08 20.61 6.91
C PRO A 127 3.01 19.96 6.03
N THR A 128 2.05 20.75 5.53
CA THR A 128 1.00 20.28 4.62
C THR A 128 1.57 19.91 3.25
N GLN A 129 2.40 20.77 2.66
CA GLN A 129 3.05 20.50 1.37
C GLN A 129 3.96 19.28 1.47
N LEU A 130 4.80 19.21 2.51
CA LEU A 130 5.69 18.07 2.74
C LEU A 130 4.89 16.77 2.86
N ARG A 131 3.83 16.76 3.68
CA ARG A 131 2.98 15.58 3.83
C ARG A 131 2.33 15.17 2.50
N ARG A 132 1.71 16.11 1.78
CA ARG A 132 1.02 15.81 0.51
C ARG A 132 2.00 15.34 -0.56
N GLY A 133 3.13 16.02 -0.71
CA GLY A 133 4.18 15.69 -1.66
C GLY A 133 4.82 14.33 -1.40
N ALA A 134 5.22 14.05 -0.14
CA ALA A 134 5.80 12.77 0.25
C ALA A 134 4.85 11.60 -0.02
N LEU A 135 3.56 11.75 0.30
CA LEU A 135 2.55 10.71 0.05
C LEU A 135 2.25 10.53 -1.44
N ALA A 136 2.25 11.62 -2.22
CA ALA A 136 2.10 11.55 -3.66
C ALA A 136 3.27 10.79 -4.29
N ILE A 137 4.51 11.13 -3.92
CA ILE A 137 5.73 10.43 -4.37
C ILE A 137 5.65 8.94 -4.00
N ALA A 138 5.34 8.62 -2.74
CA ALA A 138 5.32 7.25 -2.27
C ALA A 138 4.23 6.36 -2.88
N SER A 139 3.21 6.96 -3.49
CA SER A 139 2.18 6.21 -4.22
C SER A 139 2.76 5.45 -5.41
N TYR A 140 3.82 5.96 -6.06
CA TYR A 140 4.41 5.43 -7.29
C TYR A 140 5.18 4.12 -7.10
N TRP A 141 5.52 3.71 -5.88
CA TRP A 141 6.06 2.38 -5.60
C TRP A 141 5.15 1.54 -4.70
N SER A 142 3.89 1.96 -4.53
CA SER A 142 2.93 1.17 -3.76
C SER A 142 2.53 -0.10 -4.52
N PRO A 143 2.21 -1.20 -3.81
CA PRO A 143 1.64 -2.39 -4.46
C PRO A 143 0.39 -2.09 -5.28
N THR A 144 -0.42 -1.10 -4.87
CA THR A 144 -1.64 -0.70 -5.59
C THR A 144 -1.31 -0.05 -6.95
N TYR A 145 -0.30 0.81 -7.01
CA TYR A 145 0.12 1.44 -8.26
C TYR A 145 0.77 0.42 -9.21
N TRP A 146 1.64 -0.44 -8.69
CA TRP A 146 2.18 -1.58 -9.44
C TRP A 146 1.07 -2.42 -10.05
N ARG A 147 0.07 -2.83 -9.26
CA ARG A 147 -1.05 -3.63 -9.76
C ARG A 147 -1.80 -2.91 -10.88
N TRP A 148 -2.06 -1.61 -10.72
CA TRP A 148 -2.74 -0.85 -11.75
C TRP A 148 -1.94 -0.82 -13.05
N LEU A 149 -0.62 -0.59 -12.99
CA LEU A 149 0.25 -0.62 -14.17
C LEU A 149 0.20 -1.98 -14.88
N MET A 150 0.33 -3.08 -14.13
CA MET A 150 0.38 -4.43 -14.70
C MET A 150 -0.99 -4.91 -15.21
N ASP A 151 -2.04 -4.75 -14.41
CA ASP A 151 -3.34 -5.37 -14.68
C ASP A 151 -4.22 -4.50 -15.58
N THR A 152 -4.21 -3.18 -15.35
CA THR A 152 -5.05 -2.22 -16.07
C THR A 152 -4.28 -1.58 -17.23
N GLY A 153 -3.08 -1.06 -16.94
CA GLY A 153 -2.23 -0.41 -17.93
C GLY A 153 -1.59 -1.38 -18.92
N ARG A 154 -1.50 -2.67 -18.58
CA ARG A 154 -0.87 -3.73 -19.38
C ARG A 154 0.58 -3.43 -19.77
N PHE A 155 1.28 -2.66 -18.92
CA PHE A 155 2.69 -2.40 -19.09
C PHE A 155 3.51 -3.67 -18.94
N THR A 156 4.61 -3.74 -19.69
CA THR A 156 5.72 -4.66 -19.39
C THR A 156 6.35 -4.30 -18.05
N PRO A 157 7.06 -5.23 -17.36
CA PRO A 157 7.76 -4.92 -16.12
C PRO A 157 8.72 -3.72 -16.26
N GLU A 158 9.43 -3.62 -17.37
CA GLU A 158 10.38 -2.55 -17.65
C GLU A 158 9.68 -1.20 -17.84
N GLU A 159 8.57 -1.17 -18.59
CA GLU A 159 7.78 0.06 -18.74
C GLU A 159 7.16 0.49 -17.42
N ALA A 160 6.64 -0.45 -16.62
CA ALA A 160 6.05 -0.15 -15.32
C ALA A 160 7.08 0.51 -14.39
N GLN A 161 8.31 -0.03 -14.35
CA GLN A 161 9.41 0.57 -13.59
C GLN A 161 9.75 1.97 -14.13
N ALA A 162 9.97 2.11 -15.44
CA ALA A 162 10.36 3.37 -16.05
C ALA A 162 9.31 4.49 -15.83
N VAL A 163 8.02 4.19 -16.02
CA VAL A 163 6.92 5.14 -15.81
C VAL A 163 6.81 5.54 -14.35
N ALA A 164 6.93 4.59 -13.43
CA ALA A 164 6.89 4.88 -12.01
C ALA A 164 8.09 5.75 -11.58
N SER A 165 9.29 5.42 -12.04
CA SER A 165 10.53 6.17 -11.77
C SER A 165 10.46 7.59 -12.32
N TRP A 166 9.97 7.76 -13.55
CA TRP A 166 9.73 9.08 -14.14
C TRP A 166 8.75 9.92 -13.32
N GLY A 167 7.63 9.31 -12.86
CA GLY A 167 6.65 10.01 -12.03
C GLY A 167 7.22 10.50 -10.70
N ILE A 168 8.09 9.70 -10.06
CA ILE A 168 8.82 10.10 -8.85
C ILE A 168 9.74 11.30 -9.14
N GLN A 169 10.52 11.24 -10.22
CA GLN A 169 11.42 12.34 -10.62
C GLN A 169 10.63 13.64 -10.89
N ALA A 170 9.53 13.54 -11.62
CA ALA A 170 8.68 14.67 -11.95
C ALA A 170 8.11 15.34 -10.69
N LEU A 171 7.63 14.55 -9.73
CA LEU A 171 7.10 15.07 -8.46
C LEU A 171 8.20 15.70 -7.59
N ILE A 172 9.38 15.09 -7.52
CA ILE A 172 10.53 15.69 -6.81
C ILE A 172 10.91 17.03 -7.46
N GLY A 173 10.96 17.09 -8.79
CA GLY A 173 11.22 18.32 -9.53
C GLY A 173 10.17 19.41 -9.24
N ALA A 174 8.88 19.04 -9.25
CA ALA A 174 7.80 19.95 -8.92
C ALA A 174 7.91 20.49 -7.49
N LEU A 175 8.21 19.65 -6.50
CA LEU A 175 8.40 20.09 -5.11
C LEU A 175 9.58 21.06 -4.95
N LYS A 176 10.66 20.89 -5.73
CA LYS A 176 11.82 21.80 -5.71
C LYS A 176 11.52 23.13 -6.40
N ALA A 177 10.69 23.12 -7.42
CA ALA A 177 10.40 24.29 -8.24
C ALA A 177 9.25 25.15 -7.67
N ASP A 178 8.09 24.52 -7.41
CA ASP A 178 6.90 25.18 -6.87
C ASP A 178 5.93 24.13 -6.28
N ALA A 179 5.82 24.11 -4.94
CA ALA A 179 4.88 23.24 -4.23
C ALA A 179 3.51 23.88 -3.95
N SER A 180 3.27 25.14 -4.36
CA SER A 180 2.04 25.88 -4.04
C SER A 180 0.77 25.22 -4.58
N GLY A 181 0.90 24.42 -5.64
CA GLY A 181 -0.20 23.62 -6.19
C GLY A 181 -0.75 22.60 -5.18
N LEU A 182 0.06 22.18 -4.20
CA LEU A 182 -0.36 21.25 -3.15
C LEU A 182 -1.22 21.91 -2.08
N ASP A 183 -1.34 23.23 -1.99
CA ASP A 183 -2.17 23.89 -0.97
C ASP A 183 -3.62 24.06 -1.42
N ARG A 184 -3.84 24.14 -2.74
CA ARG A 184 -5.16 24.36 -3.34
C ARG A 184 -5.94 23.05 -3.37
N LEU A 185 -6.90 22.90 -2.46
CA LEU A 185 -7.98 21.92 -2.68
C LEU A 185 -8.98 22.56 -3.65
N PRO A 186 -9.49 21.82 -4.65
CA PRO A 186 -10.60 22.32 -5.45
C PRO A 186 -11.74 22.70 -4.49
N ALA A 187 -12.34 23.88 -4.71
CA ALA A 187 -13.53 24.27 -3.96
C ALA A 187 -14.55 23.15 -4.07
N SER A 188 -15.14 22.74 -2.94
CA SER A 188 -16.23 21.76 -2.95
C SER A 188 -17.26 22.26 -3.95
N PRO A 189 -17.74 21.44 -4.91
CA PRO A 189 -18.86 21.85 -5.74
C PRO A 189 -19.99 22.19 -4.77
N ALA A 190 -20.33 23.48 -4.69
CA ALA A 190 -21.39 23.93 -3.83
C ALA A 190 -22.66 23.17 -4.23
N ALA A 191 -23.42 22.70 -3.25
CA ALA A 191 -24.75 22.12 -3.44
C ALA A 191 -25.72 23.21 -3.93
N GLY A 192 -25.52 23.66 -5.16
CA GLY A 192 -26.20 24.78 -5.78
C GLY A 192 -26.72 24.37 -7.15
N ASP A 193 -27.58 23.36 -7.21
CA ASP A 193 -28.49 23.17 -8.34
C ASP A 193 -29.74 22.33 -8.00
N ALA A 194 -30.27 22.48 -6.78
CA ALA A 194 -31.52 21.82 -6.36
C ALA A 194 -32.72 22.79 -6.23
N THR A 195 -32.60 24.03 -6.75
CA THR A 195 -33.65 25.04 -6.64
C THR A 195 -33.84 25.81 -7.94
N ARG A 196 -34.17 25.10 -9.03
CA ARG A 196 -34.80 25.73 -10.19
C ARG A 196 -35.53 24.72 -11.07
N THR A 197 -36.72 24.31 -10.64
CA THR A 197 -37.89 24.04 -11.51
C THR A 197 -39.07 23.59 -10.64
N LYS A 198 -39.75 24.56 -10.02
CA LYS A 198 -41.18 24.48 -9.73
C LYS A 198 -41.70 25.91 -9.79
N ASP A 199 -42.02 26.34 -11.01
CA ASP A 199 -43.03 27.37 -11.29
C ASP A 199 -43.33 27.29 -12.79
N GLY A 200 -44.54 26.86 -13.11
CA GLY A 200 -45.00 26.59 -14.46
C GLY A 200 -46.31 25.80 -14.45
N GLU A 201 -47.31 26.35 -13.76
CA GLU A 201 -48.72 25.98 -13.91
C GLU A 201 -49.31 26.81 -15.07
N PRO A 202 -50.25 26.24 -15.81
CA PRO A 202 -51.49 26.97 -16.11
C PRO A 202 -52.74 26.27 -15.56
#